data_AF-A0ABD2GM23-F1
#
_entry.id   AF-A0ABD2GM23-F1
#
_cell.length_a   1.000
_cell.length_b   1.000
_cell.length_c   1.000
_cell.angle_alpha   90.00
_cell.angle_beta   90.00
_cell.angle_gamma   90.00
#
_symmetry.space_group_name_H-M   'P 1'
#
loop_
_entity.id
_entity.type
_entity.pdbx_description
1 polymer ?
#
loop_
_entity_poly.entity_id
_entity_poly.type
_entity_poly.pdbx_seq_one_letter_code
_entity_poly.pdbx_strand_id
1 'polypeptide(L)'
;MSLDKAELCDSLLTWLQTFQVPSCSSKQDLMSGVAVANVLHQIDPSWFNETWLGRIKEESGANWRLKVSNLKKILKSMMEYYHDVLGHQVSEVHMPDVTLIGEMGDVTELGKLVQLVLGCAVSCEKKEEQIQQIMRLEESVQHVVMTAIQELLAKDPSAEPGSPETYGDFDYQSRKYYFLSEEADEKQDMSQRCRDLQHQLSVALEEKSSLQAESRSLKEKLLLCDSVDVSTTAITGKKLLLLQSQMEQLQEENYRLENSRDDVRVRSEILEREVVDLQQRNEDLTSLAQEAQSLKDEMDILR
;
A
#
# COMPACT_ATOMS: atom_id res chain seq x y z
N MET A 1 1.98 39.60 11.85
CA MET A 1 1.03 38.94 12.78
C MET A 1 1.88 38.60 13.99
N SER A 2 1.68 39.24 15.14
CA SER A 2 2.42 38.86 16.36
C SER A 2 1.97 37.45 16.72
N LEU A 3 2.88 36.48 16.83
CA LEU A 3 2.57 35.18 17.40
C LEU A 3 1.87 35.39 18.75
N ASP A 4 0.86 34.56 19.05
CA ASP A 4 0.36 34.50 20.41
C ASP A 4 1.50 33.98 21.30
N LYS A 5 1.96 34.82 22.22
CA LYS A 5 3.13 34.55 23.07
C LYS A 5 2.92 33.33 23.97
N ALA A 6 1.66 33.00 24.27
CA ALA A 6 1.31 31.78 24.98
C ALA A 6 1.51 30.53 24.12
N GLU A 7 1.05 30.58 22.86
CA GLU A 7 1.18 29.50 21.87
C GLU A 7 2.65 29.21 21.51
N LEU A 8 3.47 30.27 21.44
CA LEU A 8 4.92 30.16 21.31
C LEU A 8 5.52 29.29 22.43
N CYS A 9 5.23 29.62 23.69
CA CYS A 9 5.79 28.89 24.81
C CYS A 9 5.32 27.42 24.87
N ASP A 10 4.07 27.13 24.48
CA ASP A 10 3.53 25.77 24.44
C ASP A 10 4.20 24.90 23.36
N SER A 11 4.38 25.47 22.17
CA SER A 11 5.06 24.78 21.06
C SER A 11 6.54 24.55 21.37
N LEU A 12 7.20 25.56 21.94
CA LEU A 12 8.60 25.46 22.36
C LEU A 12 8.80 24.47 23.52
N LEU A 13 7.84 24.35 24.43
CA LEU A 13 7.87 23.32 25.49
C LEU A 13 7.78 21.91 24.88
N THR A 14 6.89 21.71 23.90
CA THR A 14 6.76 20.43 23.18
C THR A 14 8.08 20.05 22.50
N TRP A 15 8.75 21.02 21.88
CA TRP A 15 10.10 20.80 21.35
C TRP A 15 11.10 20.47 22.46
N LEU A 16 11.14 21.23 23.57
CA LEU A 16 12.11 21.00 24.65
C LEU A 16 11.96 19.61 25.31
N GLN A 17 10.74 19.06 25.34
CA GLN A 17 10.45 17.73 25.87
C GLN A 17 11.11 16.60 25.06
N THR A 18 11.49 16.84 23.81
CA THR A 18 12.19 15.84 22.98
C THR A 18 13.58 15.47 23.50
N PHE A 19 14.20 16.33 24.32
CA PHE A 19 15.49 16.07 24.98
C PHE A 19 15.39 15.12 26.19
N GLN A 20 14.16 14.75 26.61
CA GLN A 20 13.91 13.78 27.70
C GLN A 20 14.63 14.12 29.02
N VAL A 21 14.75 15.41 29.31
CA VAL A 21 15.42 15.94 30.51
C VAL A 21 14.50 15.82 31.74
N PRO A 22 15.04 15.55 32.95
CA PRO A 22 14.25 15.53 34.18
C PRO A 22 13.53 16.86 34.43
N SER A 23 12.30 16.79 34.92
CA SER A 23 11.48 17.98 35.23
C SER A 23 11.29 18.92 34.04
N CYS A 24 10.93 18.37 32.87
CA CYS A 24 10.62 19.12 31.65
C CYS A 24 9.12 19.00 31.25
N SER A 25 8.26 18.56 32.16
CA SER A 25 6.86 18.22 31.83
C SER A 25 5.94 19.43 31.81
N SER A 26 6.26 20.49 32.55
CA SER A 26 5.43 21.69 32.65
C SER A 26 6.24 22.99 32.54
N LYS A 27 5.56 24.08 32.17
CA LYS A 27 6.14 25.45 32.16
C LYS A 27 6.75 25.81 33.52
N GLN A 28 6.13 25.37 34.61
CA GLN A 28 6.57 25.65 35.97
C GLN A 28 7.92 25.00 36.30
N ASP A 29 8.19 23.84 35.73
CA ASP A 29 9.45 23.13 35.96
C ASP A 29 10.62 23.86 35.29
N LEU A 30 10.38 24.45 34.11
CA LEU A 30 11.37 25.25 33.38
C LEU A 30 11.78 26.53 34.12
N MET A 31 10.89 27.11 34.92
CA MET A 31 11.15 28.35 35.67
C MET A 31 12.29 28.20 36.70
N SER A 32 12.62 26.98 37.10
CA SER A 32 13.78 26.72 37.98
C SER A 32 15.14 26.94 37.29
N GLY A 33 15.15 26.90 35.95
CA GLY A 33 16.34 26.90 35.11
C GLY A 33 17.06 25.55 35.05
N VAL A 34 16.72 24.56 35.88
CA VAL A 34 17.45 23.28 35.95
C VAL A 34 17.25 22.46 34.66
N ALA A 35 16.01 22.32 34.20
CA ALA A 35 15.71 21.60 32.96
C ALA A 35 16.35 22.30 31.75
N VAL A 36 16.25 23.64 31.69
CA VAL A 36 16.87 24.44 30.63
C VAL A 36 18.40 24.26 30.59
N ALA A 37 19.05 24.24 31.76
CA ALA A 37 20.49 24.04 31.83
C ALA A 37 20.91 22.64 31.35
N ASN A 38 20.15 21.60 31.70
CA ASN A 38 20.39 20.24 31.21
C ASN A 38 20.21 20.13 29.70
N VAL A 39 19.21 20.81 29.11
CA VAL A 39 19.04 20.87 27.65
C VAL A 39 20.22 21.55 26.98
N LEU A 40 20.69 22.69 27.52
CA LEU A 40 21.88 23.37 27.00
C LEU A 40 23.13 22.50 27.06
N HIS A 41 23.31 21.72 28.14
CA HIS A 41 24.39 20.73 28.23
C HIS A 41 24.30 19.66 27.14
N GLN A 42 23.10 19.19 26.78
CA GLN A 42 22.93 18.23 25.68
C GLN A 42 23.18 18.86 24.30
N ILE A 43 22.80 20.13 24.11
CA ILE A 43 22.98 20.86 22.85
C ILE A 43 24.47 21.00 22.52
N ASP A 44 25.27 21.46 23.48
CA ASP A 44 26.71 21.55 23.34
C ASP A 44 27.43 21.28 24.67
N PRO A 45 27.84 20.02 24.91
CA PRO A 45 28.57 19.63 26.10
C PRO A 45 29.95 20.29 26.22
N SER A 46 30.52 20.79 25.12
CA SER A 46 31.86 21.40 25.11
C SER A 46 31.83 22.78 25.79
N TRP A 47 30.81 23.58 25.49
CA TRP A 47 30.60 24.89 26.10
C TRP A 47 29.84 24.78 27.43
N PHE A 48 28.67 24.15 27.42
CA PHE A 48 27.82 23.98 28.59
C PHE A 48 28.23 22.75 29.40
N ASN A 49 29.51 22.64 29.75
CA ASN A 49 30.08 21.44 30.38
C ASN A 49 29.61 21.17 31.82
N GLU A 50 29.99 20.03 32.39
CA GLU A 50 29.58 19.63 33.75
C GLU A 50 29.96 20.64 34.84
N THR A 51 31.07 21.38 34.69
CA THR A 51 31.47 22.40 35.67
C THR A 51 30.56 23.62 35.64
N TRP A 52 30.01 23.94 34.47
CA TRP A 52 28.97 24.96 34.34
C TRP A 52 27.64 24.45 34.89
N LEU A 53 27.24 23.24 34.51
CA LEU A 53 25.98 22.64 34.96
C LEU A 53 25.94 22.52 36.50
N GLY A 54 27.05 22.13 37.14
CA GLY A 54 27.19 22.05 38.60
C GLY A 54 27.07 23.40 39.34
N ARG A 55 27.13 24.54 38.63
CA ARG A 55 26.84 25.88 39.22
C ARG A 55 25.34 26.15 39.32
N ILE A 56 24.51 25.41 38.59
CA ILE A 56 23.05 25.47 38.65
C ILE A 56 22.61 24.61 39.82
N LYS A 57 21.92 25.23 40.78
CA LYS A 57 21.49 24.52 42.00
C LYS A 57 20.10 23.95 41.80
N GLU A 58 19.96 22.65 42.02
CA GLU A 58 18.65 22.01 42.12
C GLU A 58 17.90 22.49 43.35
N GLU A 59 16.59 22.63 43.21
CA GLU A 59 15.72 23.19 44.22
C GLU A 59 14.75 22.13 44.75
N SER A 60 14.46 22.15 46.06
CA SER A 60 13.46 21.29 46.71
C SER A 60 12.24 22.07 47.24
N GLY A 61 12.02 23.32 46.81
CA GLY A 61 11.03 24.27 47.37
C GLY A 61 10.66 25.44 46.42
N ALA A 62 10.10 26.52 46.99
CA ALA A 62 9.59 27.70 46.26
C ALA A 62 10.39 28.99 46.56
N ASN A 63 11.71 28.93 46.44
CA ASN A 63 12.65 30.03 46.57
C ASN A 63 12.91 30.71 45.21
N TRP A 64 12.02 31.65 44.85
CA TRP A 64 12.12 32.44 43.63
C TRP A 64 13.49 33.12 43.45
N ARG A 65 14.19 33.50 44.53
CA ARG A 65 15.54 34.12 44.44
C ARG A 65 16.58 33.16 43.87
N LEU A 66 16.47 31.87 44.21
CA LEU A 66 17.34 30.84 43.66
C LEU A 66 17.06 30.62 42.17
N LYS A 67 15.77 30.57 41.79
CA LYS A 67 15.35 30.48 40.39
C LYS A 67 15.93 31.62 39.56
N VAL A 68 15.74 32.86 40.00
CA VAL A 68 16.32 34.05 39.35
C VAL A 68 17.85 33.96 39.28
N SER A 69 18.51 33.45 40.33
CA SER A 69 19.97 33.26 40.31
C SER A 69 20.43 32.25 39.27
N ASN A 70 19.73 31.11 39.14
CA ASN A 70 20.01 30.10 38.13
C ASN A 70 19.77 30.66 36.72
N LEU A 71 18.61 31.27 36.49
CA LEU A 71 18.24 31.85 35.20
C LEU A 71 19.23 32.96 34.76
N LYS A 72 19.74 33.77 35.69
CA LYS A 72 20.80 34.76 35.41
C LYS A 72 22.10 34.11 34.94
N LYS A 73 22.50 32.98 35.53
CA LYS A 73 23.70 32.23 35.10
C LYS A 73 23.50 31.62 33.72
N ILE A 74 22.31 31.08 33.46
CA ILE A 74 21.94 30.49 32.17
C ILE A 74 21.97 31.55 31.08
N LEU A 75 21.23 32.66 31.28
CA LEU A 75 21.18 33.75 30.32
C LEU A 75 22.59 34.30 30.05
N LYS A 76 23.39 34.54 31.08
CA LYS A 76 24.78 35.00 30.90
C LYS A 76 25.60 34.05 30.01
N SER A 77 25.57 32.75 30.31
CA SER A 77 26.33 31.75 29.56
C SER A 77 25.83 31.57 28.13
N MET A 78 24.53 31.74 27.90
CA MET A 78 23.95 31.73 26.57
C MET A 78 24.38 32.96 25.78
N MET A 79 24.36 34.15 26.37
CA MET A 79 24.81 35.37 25.69
C MET A 79 26.30 35.30 25.32
N GLU A 80 27.13 34.75 26.21
CA GLU A 80 28.54 34.47 25.91
C GLU A 80 28.65 33.45 24.76
N TYR A 81 27.84 32.38 24.73
CA TYR A 81 27.79 31.42 23.61
C TYR A 81 27.39 32.06 22.28
N TYR A 82 26.34 32.90 22.28
CA TYR A 82 25.89 33.62 21.09
C TYR A 82 26.99 34.52 20.53
N HIS A 83 27.71 35.22 21.40
CA HIS A 83 28.78 36.12 20.99
C HIS A 83 30.05 35.37 20.56
N ASP A 84 30.57 34.49 21.40
CA ASP A 84 31.90 33.89 21.27
C ASP A 84 31.91 32.68 20.32
N VAL A 85 30.84 31.89 20.29
CA VAL A 85 30.75 30.66 19.49
C VAL A 85 29.94 30.89 18.23
N LEU A 86 28.74 31.45 18.36
CA LEU A 86 27.86 31.64 17.21
C LEU A 86 28.22 32.89 16.38
N GLY A 87 28.91 33.88 16.97
CA GLY A 87 29.20 35.16 16.31
C GLY A 87 27.94 35.99 16.01
N HIS A 88 26.85 35.77 16.73
CA HIS A 88 25.56 36.44 16.54
C HIS A 88 25.27 37.40 17.71
N GLN A 89 24.75 38.58 17.39
CA GLN A 89 24.25 39.52 18.39
C GLN A 89 22.74 39.37 18.57
N VAL A 90 22.30 39.02 19.78
CA VAL A 90 20.88 38.93 20.11
C VAL A 90 20.32 40.33 20.31
N SER A 91 19.24 40.67 19.60
CA SER A 91 18.54 41.96 19.73
C SER A 91 17.87 42.11 21.11
N GLU A 92 17.81 43.33 21.64
CA GLU A 92 17.22 43.63 22.96
C GLU A 92 15.76 43.17 23.08
N VAL A 93 15.02 43.13 21.97
CA VAL A 93 13.62 42.68 21.95
C VAL A 93 13.46 41.20 22.33
N HIS A 94 14.49 40.39 22.02
CA HIS A 94 14.51 38.95 22.31
C HIS A 94 15.16 38.64 23.68
N MET A 95 15.64 39.65 24.41
CA MET A 95 16.22 39.45 25.74
C MET A 95 15.12 39.14 26.77
N PRO A 96 15.17 37.99 27.46
CA PRO A 96 14.19 37.63 28.48
C PRO A 96 14.49 38.32 29.81
N ASP A 97 13.46 38.82 30.49
CA ASP A 97 13.56 39.25 31.87
C ASP A 97 13.45 38.04 32.82
N VAL A 98 14.60 37.50 33.19
CA VAL A 98 14.73 36.37 34.12
C VAL A 98 14.19 36.64 35.52
N THR A 99 14.00 37.91 35.91
CA THR A 99 13.39 38.26 37.20
C THR A 99 11.89 38.01 37.16
N LEU A 100 11.23 38.41 36.07
CA LEU A 100 9.80 38.14 35.84
C LEU A 100 9.50 36.64 35.75
N ILE A 101 10.39 35.86 35.12
CA ILE A 101 10.25 34.40 35.07
C ILE A 101 10.32 33.79 36.48
N GLY A 102 11.35 34.14 37.25
CA GLY A 102 11.59 33.50 38.54
C GLY A 102 10.63 33.96 39.66
N GLU A 103 10.22 35.23 39.67
CA GLU A 103 9.38 35.83 40.72
C GLU A 103 7.88 35.75 40.39
N MET A 104 7.50 36.03 39.15
CA MET A 104 6.09 36.12 38.73
C MET A 104 5.62 34.92 37.91
N GLY A 105 6.54 34.05 37.47
CA GLY A 105 6.21 32.93 36.61
C GLY A 105 5.73 33.37 35.23
N ASP A 106 6.29 34.46 34.69
CA ASP A 106 5.87 34.99 33.40
C ASP A 106 6.20 34.02 32.25
N VAL A 107 5.14 33.52 31.60
CA VAL A 107 5.23 32.55 30.51
C VAL A 107 5.73 33.18 29.20
N THR A 108 5.52 34.49 29.01
CA THR A 108 6.01 35.21 27.84
C THR A 108 7.53 35.33 27.89
N GLU A 109 8.06 35.75 29.04
CA GLU A 109 9.51 35.86 29.23
C GLU A 109 10.18 34.48 29.23
N LEU A 110 9.49 33.45 29.74
CA LEU A 110 9.93 32.06 29.60
C LEU A 110 10.00 31.63 28.14
N GLY A 111 9.00 31.98 27.33
CA GLY A 111 8.99 31.72 25.89
C GLY A 111 10.21 32.31 25.18
N LYS A 112 10.57 33.56 25.47
CA LYS A 112 11.79 34.19 24.95
C LYS A 112 13.07 33.46 25.38
N LEU A 113 13.15 33.05 26.65
CA LEU A 113 14.31 32.29 27.14
C LEU A 113 14.45 30.97 26.38
N VAL A 114 13.36 30.23 26.20
CA VAL A 114 13.37 28.97 25.45
C VAL A 114 13.65 29.21 23.96
N GLN A 115 13.17 30.30 23.38
CA GLN A 115 13.49 30.70 22.00
C GLN A 115 14.99 30.92 21.83
N LEU A 116 15.68 31.53 22.80
CA LEU A 116 17.13 31.62 22.78
C LEU A 116 17.82 30.25 22.90
N VAL A 117 17.27 29.30 23.65
CA VAL A 117 17.79 27.93 23.71
C VAL A 117 17.63 27.24 22.36
N LEU A 118 16.49 27.42 21.70
CA LEU A 118 16.23 26.94 20.35
C LEU A 118 17.26 27.50 19.35
N GLY A 119 17.54 28.80 19.41
CA GLY A 119 18.57 29.40 18.56
C GLY A 119 19.98 28.82 18.80
N CYS A 120 20.32 28.46 20.04
CA CYS A 120 21.55 27.72 20.34
C CYS A 120 21.53 26.34 19.68
N ALA A 121 20.42 25.61 19.75
CA ALA A 121 20.29 24.26 19.21
C ALA A 121 20.39 24.21 17.68
N VAL A 122 19.81 25.18 16.97
CA VAL A 122 19.84 25.21 15.49
C VAL A 122 21.11 25.84 14.91
N SER A 123 21.94 26.43 15.77
CA SER A 123 23.19 27.09 15.36
C SER A 123 24.45 26.39 15.89
N CYS A 124 24.33 25.34 16.71
CA CYS A 124 25.48 24.59 17.21
C CYS A 124 26.10 23.68 16.14
N GLU A 125 27.24 23.06 16.46
CA GLU A 125 27.93 22.13 15.55
C GLU A 125 27.07 20.92 15.15
N LYS A 126 26.14 20.50 16.01
CA LYS A 126 25.21 19.38 15.78
C LYS A 126 23.82 19.83 15.32
N LYS A 127 23.72 21.01 14.69
CA LYS A 127 22.45 21.58 14.24
C LYS A 127 21.66 20.64 13.34
N GLU A 128 22.30 19.80 12.53
CA GLU A 128 21.61 18.86 11.64
C GLU A 128 20.78 17.84 12.42
N GLU A 129 21.30 17.31 13.54
CA GLU A 129 20.56 16.39 14.42
C GLU A 129 19.36 17.10 15.08
N GLN A 130 19.56 18.36 15.50
CA GLN A 130 18.52 19.18 16.12
C GLN A 130 17.41 19.54 15.13
N ILE A 131 17.75 19.87 13.88
CA ILE A 131 16.80 20.16 12.82
C ILE A 131 15.99 18.90 12.46
N GLN A 132 16.65 17.73 12.35
CA GLN A 132 15.93 16.47 12.13
C GLN A 132 14.96 16.13 13.26
N GLN A 133 15.29 16.48 14.50
CA GLN A 133 14.39 16.31 15.64
C GLN A 133 13.17 17.23 15.54
N ILE A 134 13.35 18.48 15.09
CA ILE A 134 12.25 19.42 14.82
C ILE A 134 11.34 18.88 13.72
N MET A 135 11.89 18.32 12.64
CA MET A 135 11.10 17.75 11.52
C MET A 135 10.24 16.53 11.90
N ARG A 136 10.46 15.93 13.07
CA ARG A 136 9.63 14.81 13.59
C ARG A 136 8.47 15.28 14.46
N LEU A 137 8.40 16.58 14.78
CA LEU A 137 7.31 17.16 15.55
C LEU A 137 6.03 17.29 14.70
N GLU A 138 4.92 17.63 15.33
CA GLU A 138 3.68 17.96 14.63
C GLU A 138 3.84 19.23 13.78
N GLU A 139 3.20 19.28 12.60
CA GLU A 139 3.32 20.38 11.64
C GLU A 139 2.98 21.75 12.24
N SER A 140 1.97 21.81 13.11
CA SER A 140 1.59 23.00 13.88
C SER A 140 2.75 23.53 14.73
N VAL A 141 3.45 22.64 15.43
CA VAL A 141 4.61 22.96 16.26
C VAL A 141 5.81 23.33 15.40
N GLN A 142 6.04 22.62 14.30
CA GLN A 142 7.13 22.93 13.36
C GLN A 142 7.03 24.36 12.84
N HIS A 143 5.82 24.80 12.46
CA HIS A 143 5.61 26.16 11.95
C HIS A 143 5.92 27.24 12.99
N VAL A 144 5.51 27.03 14.25
CA VAL A 144 5.80 27.93 15.36
C VAL A 144 7.31 27.99 15.64
N VAL A 145 7.98 26.83 15.69
CA VAL A 145 9.43 26.73 15.89
C VAL A 145 10.19 27.43 14.76
N MET A 146 9.79 27.23 13.51
CA MET A 146 10.40 27.89 12.35
C MET A 146 10.25 29.41 12.42
N THR A 147 9.07 29.90 12.78
CA THR A 147 8.81 31.34 12.94
C THR A 147 9.67 31.93 14.06
N ALA A 148 9.81 31.22 15.19
CA ALA A 148 10.65 31.64 16.30
C ALA A 148 12.14 31.72 15.94
N ILE A 149 12.64 30.78 15.12
CA ILE A 149 14.01 30.82 14.58
C ILE A 149 14.19 32.02 13.65
N GLN A 150 13.23 32.25 12.76
CA GLN A 150 13.28 33.37 11.81
C GLN A 150 13.26 34.73 12.52
N GLU A 151 12.43 34.90 13.55
CA GLU A 151 12.39 36.12 14.35
C GLU A 151 13.72 36.36 15.07
N LEU A 152 14.32 35.31 15.62
CA LEU A 152 15.56 35.40 16.37
C LEU A 152 16.80 35.65 15.50
N LEU A 153 16.85 35.04 14.31
CA LEU A 153 17.98 35.14 13.37
C LEU A 153 17.77 36.20 12.29
N ALA A 154 16.64 36.92 12.30
CA ALA A 154 16.44 38.07 11.44
C ALA A 154 17.51 39.12 11.76
N LYS A 155 18.43 39.35 10.83
CA LYS A 155 19.43 40.42 10.94
C LYS A 155 18.73 41.75 11.17
N ASP A 156 19.12 42.42 12.25
CA ASP A 156 18.70 43.79 12.56
C ASP A 156 19.06 44.68 11.34
N PRO A 157 18.11 45.36 10.69
CA PRO A 157 18.38 46.22 9.53
C PRO A 157 19.21 47.47 9.88
N SER A 158 19.62 47.60 11.15
CA SER A 158 20.41 48.70 11.70
C SER A 158 21.94 48.51 11.57
N ALA A 159 22.43 47.38 11.04
CA ALA A 159 23.82 47.29 10.62
C ALA A 159 24.07 48.24 9.42
N GLU A 160 24.94 49.22 9.62
CA GLU A 160 25.19 50.34 8.70
C GLU A 160 25.34 49.92 7.22
N PRO A 161 24.72 50.65 6.27
CA PRO A 161 24.82 50.38 4.83
C PRO A 161 26.16 50.90 4.26
N GLY A 162 27.28 50.35 4.74
CA GLY A 162 28.59 50.98 4.54
C GLY A 162 29.83 50.09 4.64
N SER A 163 29.75 48.78 4.41
CA SER A 163 30.96 47.97 4.15
C SER A 163 30.75 47.06 2.92
N PRO A 164 31.68 47.06 1.95
CA PRO A 164 31.61 46.19 0.78
C PRO A 164 32.13 44.79 1.16
N GLU A 165 31.34 44.02 1.89
CA GLU A 165 31.53 42.57 2.03
C GLU A 165 30.35 41.84 1.38
N THR A 166 30.41 41.87 0.06
CA THR A 166 29.47 41.32 -0.92
C THR A 166 29.52 39.77 -0.98
N TYR A 167 29.42 39.06 0.15
CA TYR A 167 29.45 37.58 0.11
C TYR A 167 28.46 36.83 1.02
N GLY A 168 27.70 37.49 1.90
CA GLY A 168 26.72 36.82 2.78
C GLY A 168 25.24 36.97 2.39
N ASP A 169 24.90 38.00 1.59
CA ASP A 169 23.52 38.33 1.24
C ASP A 169 22.94 37.39 0.17
N PHE A 170 23.79 36.86 -0.70
CA PHE A 170 23.38 35.85 -1.67
C PHE A 170 22.92 34.58 -0.97
N ASP A 171 23.50 34.17 0.16
CA ASP A 171 23.11 32.92 0.87
C ASP A 171 21.75 33.05 1.58
N TYR A 172 21.40 34.21 2.11
CA TYR A 172 20.10 34.41 2.76
C TYR A 172 18.96 34.58 1.75
N GLN A 173 19.21 35.34 0.69
CA GLN A 173 18.24 35.55 -0.38
C GLN A 173 18.11 34.32 -1.28
N SER A 174 19.20 33.57 -1.49
CA SER A 174 19.17 32.25 -2.14
C SER A 174 18.56 31.18 -1.26
N ARG A 175 18.76 31.15 0.07
CA ARG A 175 18.02 30.23 0.95
C ARG A 175 16.53 30.55 0.97
N LYS A 176 16.15 31.82 1.04
CA LYS A 176 14.73 32.23 0.92
C LYS A 176 14.15 31.85 -0.44
N TYR A 177 14.89 32.03 -1.52
CA TYR A 177 14.48 31.55 -2.85
C TYR A 177 14.52 30.03 -2.98
N TYR A 178 15.42 29.35 -2.28
CA TYR A 178 15.55 27.89 -2.28
C TYR A 178 14.37 27.28 -1.52
N PHE A 179 14.00 27.79 -0.34
CA PHE A 179 12.80 27.37 0.37
C PHE A 179 11.51 27.73 -0.37
N LEU A 180 11.42 28.91 -0.99
CA LEU A 180 10.23 29.28 -1.79
C LEU A 180 10.17 28.54 -3.13
N SER A 181 11.32 28.20 -3.73
CA SER A 181 11.40 27.36 -4.94
C SER A 181 11.09 25.92 -4.58
N GLU A 182 11.61 25.39 -3.48
CA GLU A 182 11.33 24.04 -2.99
C GLU A 182 9.86 23.92 -2.58
N GLU A 183 9.27 24.89 -1.87
CA GLU A 183 7.81 24.95 -1.65
C GLU A 183 7.01 25.07 -2.95
N ALA A 184 7.47 25.87 -3.92
CA ALA A 184 6.80 26.02 -5.20
C ALA A 184 6.90 24.75 -6.05
N ASP A 185 8.05 24.08 -6.03
CA ASP A 185 8.36 22.84 -6.72
C ASP A 185 7.64 21.67 -6.07
N GLU A 186 7.58 21.59 -4.73
CA GLU A 186 6.77 20.64 -3.98
C GLU A 186 5.28 20.86 -4.21
N LYS A 187 4.82 22.12 -4.22
CA LYS A 187 3.42 22.44 -4.55
C LYS A 187 3.09 22.13 -6.00
N GLN A 188 4.03 22.35 -6.92
CA GLN A 188 3.88 21.99 -8.33
C GLN A 188 3.90 20.47 -8.51
N ASP A 189 4.75 19.74 -7.81
CA ASP A 189 4.84 18.28 -7.84
C ASP A 189 3.60 17.65 -7.19
N MET A 190 3.13 18.17 -6.06
CA MET A 190 1.86 17.76 -5.45
C MET A 190 0.67 18.10 -6.34
N SER A 191 0.66 19.26 -7.00
CA SER A 191 -0.38 19.60 -7.98
C SER A 191 -0.33 18.67 -9.21
N GLN A 192 0.87 18.31 -9.67
CA GLN A 192 1.08 17.38 -10.78
C GLN A 192 0.62 15.97 -10.41
N ARG A 193 1.02 15.46 -9.25
CA ARG A 193 0.56 14.17 -8.71
C ARG A 193 -0.95 14.15 -8.51
N CYS A 194 -1.56 15.25 -8.05
CA CYS A 194 -3.01 15.36 -7.97
C CYS A 194 -3.68 15.30 -9.35
N ARG A 195 -3.12 15.97 -10.36
CA ARG A 195 -3.62 15.87 -11.75
C ARG A 195 -3.45 14.46 -12.31
N ASP A 196 -2.33 13.82 -12.06
CA ASP A 196 -2.05 12.47 -12.53
C ASP A 196 -2.97 11.44 -11.84
N LEU A 197 -3.21 11.57 -10.53
CA LEU A 197 -4.17 10.76 -9.80
C LEU A 197 -5.61 11.00 -10.27
N GLN A 198 -6.00 12.24 -10.55
CA GLN A 198 -7.30 12.55 -11.15
C GLN A 198 -7.45 11.92 -12.54
N HIS A 199 -6.39 11.95 -13.35
CA HIS A 199 -6.39 11.30 -14.66
C HIS A 199 -6.51 9.78 -14.54
N GLN A 200 -5.72 9.16 -13.66
CA GLN A 200 -5.81 7.71 -13.39
C GLN A 200 -7.20 7.31 -12.87
N LEU A 201 -7.80 8.11 -11.99
CA LEU A 201 -9.15 7.87 -11.49
C LEU A 201 -10.18 7.96 -12.62
N SER A 202 -10.04 8.94 -13.53
CA SER A 202 -10.91 9.08 -14.69
C SER A 202 -10.81 7.88 -15.63
N VAL A 203 -9.60 7.43 -15.95
CA VAL A 203 -9.36 6.25 -16.79
C VAL A 203 -9.93 5.00 -16.14
N ALA A 204 -9.65 4.79 -14.85
CA ALA A 204 -10.17 3.63 -14.11
C ALA A 204 -11.71 3.64 -14.02
N LEU A 205 -12.34 4.81 -13.90
CA LEU A 205 -13.80 4.94 -13.94
C LEU A 205 -14.37 4.59 -15.31
N GLU A 206 -13.71 5.03 -16.39
CA GLU A 206 -14.11 4.71 -17.77
C GLU A 206 -13.98 3.21 -18.03
N GLU A 207 -12.86 2.60 -17.66
CA GLU A 207 -12.64 1.14 -17.74
C GLU A 207 -13.67 0.36 -16.93
N LYS A 208 -13.94 0.78 -15.68
CA LYS A 208 -14.98 0.17 -14.84
C LYS A 208 -16.35 0.26 -15.51
N SER A 209 -16.68 1.40 -16.12
CA SER A 209 -17.95 1.58 -16.83
C SER A 209 -18.07 0.68 -18.06
N SER A 210 -16.98 0.52 -18.81
CA SER A 210 -16.88 -0.37 -19.97
C SER A 210 -17.02 -1.84 -19.58
N LEU A 211 -16.25 -2.28 -18.58
CA LEU A 211 -16.35 -3.64 -18.02
C LEU A 211 -17.74 -3.92 -17.45
N GLN A 212 -18.38 -2.93 -16.81
CA GLN A 212 -19.75 -3.08 -16.31
C GLN A 212 -20.79 -3.16 -17.44
N ALA A 213 -20.55 -2.50 -18.58
CA ALA A 213 -21.40 -2.64 -19.77
C ALA A 213 -21.22 -4.01 -20.43
N GLU A 214 -19.98 -4.48 -20.56
CA GLU A 214 -19.67 -5.82 -21.09
C GLU A 214 -20.26 -6.91 -20.19
N SER A 215 -20.09 -6.80 -18.87
CA SER A 215 -20.67 -7.75 -17.91
C SER A 215 -22.19 -7.82 -18.02
N ARG A 216 -22.87 -6.68 -18.23
CA ARG A 216 -24.33 -6.66 -18.49
C ARG A 216 -24.68 -7.37 -19.79
N SER A 217 -23.95 -7.07 -20.88
CA SER A 217 -24.17 -7.74 -22.18
C SER A 217 -23.95 -9.25 -22.10
N LEU A 218 -22.90 -9.69 -21.40
CA LEU A 218 -22.63 -11.12 -21.19
C LEU A 218 -23.71 -11.79 -20.34
N LYS A 219 -24.20 -11.12 -19.28
CA LYS A 219 -25.33 -11.62 -18.49
C LYS A 219 -26.62 -11.71 -19.30
N GLU A 220 -26.92 -10.73 -20.15
CA GLU A 220 -28.08 -10.79 -21.04
C GLU A 220 -27.96 -11.93 -22.06
N LYS A 221 -26.77 -12.14 -22.64
CA LYS A 221 -26.50 -13.28 -23.52
C LYS A 221 -26.64 -14.62 -22.80
N LEU A 222 -26.18 -14.71 -21.55
CA LEU A 222 -26.31 -15.91 -20.73
C LEU A 222 -27.79 -16.20 -20.41
N LEU A 223 -28.56 -15.19 -19.99
CA LEU A 223 -29.99 -15.33 -19.73
C LEU A 223 -30.77 -15.72 -20.99
N LEU A 224 -30.39 -15.19 -22.15
CA LEU A 224 -30.96 -15.57 -23.43
C LEU A 224 -30.59 -17.03 -23.78
N CYS A 225 -29.34 -17.44 -23.55
CA CYS A 225 -28.89 -18.82 -23.75
C CYS A 225 -29.63 -19.79 -22.82
N ASP A 226 -29.79 -19.48 -21.53
CA ASP A 226 -30.55 -20.30 -20.57
C ASP A 226 -32.02 -20.46 -21.00
N SER A 227 -32.63 -19.41 -21.57
CA SER A 227 -34.00 -19.48 -22.09
C SER A 227 -34.15 -20.33 -23.35
N VAL A 228 -33.12 -20.31 -24.21
CA VAL A 228 -33.06 -21.11 -25.45
C VAL A 228 -32.73 -22.56 -25.12
N ASP A 229 -31.79 -22.79 -24.20
CA ASP A 229 -31.30 -24.11 -23.75
C ASP A 229 -32.39 -24.94 -23.09
N VAL A 230 -33.32 -24.36 -22.31
CA VAL A 230 -34.44 -25.14 -21.75
C VAL A 230 -35.35 -25.69 -22.86
N SER A 231 -35.59 -24.90 -23.92
CA SER A 231 -36.44 -25.33 -25.04
C SER A 231 -35.71 -26.26 -26.02
N THR A 232 -34.45 -26.00 -26.35
CA THR A 232 -33.63 -26.85 -27.23
C THR A 232 -33.21 -28.14 -26.54
N THR A 233 -32.92 -28.14 -25.24
CA THR A 233 -32.60 -29.37 -24.47
C THR A 233 -33.82 -30.28 -24.35
N ALA A 234 -35.03 -29.74 -24.15
CA ALA A 234 -36.25 -30.54 -24.13
C ALA A 234 -36.56 -31.18 -25.50
N ILE A 235 -36.33 -30.45 -26.60
CA ILE A 235 -36.51 -30.97 -27.97
C ILE A 235 -35.43 -32.01 -28.30
N THR A 236 -34.19 -31.77 -27.91
CA THR A 236 -33.07 -32.69 -28.14
C THR A 236 -33.23 -33.98 -27.32
N GLY A 237 -33.70 -33.89 -26.07
CA GLY A 237 -34.00 -35.05 -25.24
C GLY A 237 -35.11 -35.94 -25.82
N LYS A 238 -36.18 -35.34 -26.35
CA LYS A 238 -37.25 -36.10 -27.05
C LYS A 238 -36.72 -36.79 -28.32
N LYS A 239 -35.87 -36.10 -29.10
CA LYS A 239 -35.25 -36.68 -30.31
C LYS A 239 -34.30 -37.82 -29.95
N LEU A 240 -33.54 -37.70 -28.87
CA LEU A 240 -32.64 -38.74 -28.37
C LEU A 240 -33.43 -39.99 -27.94
N LEU A 241 -34.50 -39.83 -27.18
CA LEU A 241 -35.37 -40.94 -26.76
C LEU A 241 -36.04 -41.64 -27.95
N LEU A 242 -36.47 -40.88 -28.97
CA LEU A 242 -37.04 -41.45 -30.18
C LEU A 242 -36.00 -42.28 -30.96
N LEU A 243 -34.78 -41.75 -31.13
CA LEU A 243 -33.69 -42.48 -31.78
C LEU A 243 -33.29 -43.73 -31.00
N GLN A 244 -33.28 -43.66 -29.67
CA GLN A 244 -33.01 -44.82 -28.81
C GLN A 244 -34.07 -45.92 -28.98
N SER A 245 -35.35 -45.55 -28.98
CA SER A 245 -36.45 -46.50 -29.24
C SER A 245 -36.37 -47.10 -30.65
N GLN A 246 -36.01 -46.30 -31.66
CA GLN A 246 -35.82 -46.80 -33.02
C GLN A 246 -34.64 -47.77 -33.12
N MET A 247 -33.56 -47.51 -32.39
CA MET A 247 -32.41 -48.41 -32.31
C MET A 247 -32.78 -49.75 -31.66
N GLU A 248 -33.54 -49.72 -30.56
CA GLU A 248 -34.05 -50.93 -29.89
C GLU A 248 -34.98 -51.74 -30.81
N GLN A 249 -35.87 -51.08 -31.55
CA GLN A 249 -36.75 -51.75 -32.52
C GLN A 249 -35.96 -52.42 -33.65
N LEU A 250 -34.96 -51.73 -34.21
CA LEU A 250 -34.11 -52.30 -35.26
C LEU A 250 -33.24 -53.45 -34.75
N GLN A 251 -32.81 -53.41 -33.48
CA GLN A 251 -32.09 -54.52 -32.86
C GLN A 251 -32.98 -55.75 -32.70
N GLU A 252 -34.22 -55.57 -32.21
CA GLU A 252 -35.18 -56.67 -32.09
C GLU A 252 -35.56 -57.25 -33.46
N GLU A 253 -35.75 -56.40 -34.46
CA GLU A 253 -36.03 -56.84 -35.83
C GLU A 253 -34.84 -57.62 -36.43
N ASN A 254 -33.60 -57.17 -36.21
CA ASN A 254 -32.41 -57.91 -36.63
C ASN A 254 -32.34 -59.28 -35.96
N TYR A 255 -32.55 -59.35 -34.64
CA TYR A 255 -32.52 -60.62 -33.91
C TYR A 255 -33.59 -61.59 -34.44
N ARG A 256 -34.79 -61.09 -34.73
CA ARG A 256 -35.87 -61.88 -35.34
C ARG A 256 -35.50 -62.37 -36.74
N LEU A 257 -34.90 -61.53 -37.57
CA LEU A 257 -34.46 -61.90 -38.92
C LEU A 257 -33.32 -62.92 -38.90
N GLU A 258 -32.37 -62.78 -37.98
CA GLU A 258 -31.28 -63.74 -37.78
C GLU A 258 -31.81 -65.13 -37.40
N ASN A 259 -32.77 -65.20 -36.48
CA ASN A 259 -33.41 -66.47 -36.12
C ASN A 259 -34.14 -67.09 -37.32
N SER A 260 -34.92 -66.30 -38.05
CA SER A 260 -35.61 -66.79 -39.25
C SER A 260 -34.64 -67.24 -40.35
N ARG A 261 -33.51 -66.55 -40.51
CA ARG A 261 -32.45 -66.94 -41.46
C ARG A 261 -31.85 -68.28 -41.04
N ASP A 262 -31.56 -68.45 -39.75
CA ASP A 262 -30.96 -69.68 -39.23
C ASP A 262 -31.91 -70.88 -39.34
N ASP A 263 -33.21 -70.68 -39.10
CA ASP A 263 -34.24 -71.70 -39.33
C ASP A 263 -34.28 -72.14 -40.81
N VAL A 264 -34.23 -71.17 -41.73
CA VAL A 264 -34.20 -71.44 -43.18
C VAL A 264 -32.90 -72.15 -43.57
N ARG A 265 -31.76 -71.77 -43.00
CA ARG A 265 -30.46 -72.43 -43.23
C ARG A 265 -30.52 -73.90 -42.83
N VAL A 266 -31.01 -74.20 -41.62
CA VAL A 266 -31.16 -75.59 -41.14
C VAL A 266 -32.09 -76.38 -42.06
N ARG A 267 -33.21 -75.78 -42.50
CA ARG A 267 -34.13 -76.44 -43.43
C ARG A 267 -33.49 -76.71 -44.79
N SER A 268 -32.66 -75.79 -45.31
CA SER A 268 -31.89 -76.00 -46.53
C SER A 268 -30.94 -77.18 -46.39
N GLU A 269 -30.18 -77.24 -45.29
CA GLU A 269 -29.26 -78.36 -45.03
C GLU A 269 -29.98 -79.72 -44.94
N ILE A 270 -31.18 -79.76 -44.36
CA ILE A 270 -31.99 -81.00 -44.30
C ILE A 270 -32.43 -81.41 -45.71
N LEU A 271 -32.97 -80.47 -46.50
CA LEU A 271 -33.40 -80.74 -47.87
C LEU A 271 -32.23 -81.16 -48.77
N GLU A 272 -31.05 -80.56 -48.60
CA GLU A 272 -29.83 -80.95 -49.31
C GLU A 272 -29.43 -82.40 -49.01
N ARG A 273 -29.49 -82.82 -47.73
CA ARG A 273 -29.26 -84.23 -47.35
C ARG A 273 -30.30 -85.17 -47.96
N GLU A 274 -31.58 -84.80 -47.93
CA GLU A 274 -32.65 -85.60 -48.54
C GLU A 274 -32.46 -85.74 -50.06
N VAL A 275 -32.02 -84.69 -50.75
CA VAL A 275 -31.70 -84.73 -52.18
C VAL A 275 -30.55 -85.70 -52.45
N VAL A 276 -29.48 -85.65 -51.66
CA VAL A 276 -28.34 -86.58 -51.80
C VAL A 276 -28.79 -88.03 -51.55
N ASP A 277 -29.57 -88.29 -50.51
CA ASP A 277 -30.11 -89.63 -50.21
C ASP A 277 -31.00 -90.15 -51.34
N LEU A 278 -31.85 -89.30 -51.92
CA LEU A 278 -32.70 -89.66 -53.05
C LEU A 278 -31.89 -89.90 -54.32
N GLN A 279 -30.83 -89.12 -54.58
CA GLN A 279 -29.91 -89.34 -55.70
C GLN A 279 -29.22 -90.70 -55.57
N GLN A 280 -28.66 -91.03 -54.39
CA GLN A 280 -28.03 -92.34 -54.14
C GLN A 280 -29.01 -93.50 -54.38
N ARG A 281 -30.24 -93.40 -53.84
CA ARG A 281 -31.28 -94.43 -54.08
C ARG A 281 -31.64 -94.55 -55.56
N ASN A 282 -31.65 -93.44 -56.30
CA ASN A 282 -31.95 -93.46 -57.73
C ASN A 282 -30.82 -94.13 -58.53
N GLU A 283 -29.56 -93.86 -58.16
CA GLU A 283 -28.38 -94.53 -58.72
C GLU A 283 -28.42 -96.04 -58.45
N ASP A 284 -28.71 -96.46 -57.21
CA ASP A 284 -28.84 -97.87 -56.83
C ASP A 284 -29.96 -98.58 -57.62
N LEU A 285 -31.14 -97.95 -57.73
CA LEU A 285 -32.26 -98.47 -58.53
C LEU A 285 -31.93 -98.54 -60.02
N THR A 286 -31.21 -97.55 -60.55
CA THR A 286 -30.76 -97.54 -61.94
C THR A 286 -29.76 -98.66 -62.21
N SER A 287 -28.82 -98.88 -61.29
CA SER A 287 -27.87 -100.00 -61.35
C SER A 287 -28.61 -101.35 -61.32
N LEU A 288 -29.58 -101.51 -60.41
CA LEU A 288 -30.38 -102.73 -60.31
C LEU A 288 -31.22 -102.98 -61.57
N ALA A 289 -31.76 -101.91 -62.18
CA ALA A 289 -32.49 -102.01 -63.43
C ALA A 289 -31.58 -102.42 -64.60
N GLN A 290 -30.35 -101.91 -64.66
CA GLN A 290 -29.34 -102.32 -65.64
C GLN A 290 -28.93 -103.78 -65.46
N GLU A 291 -28.73 -104.24 -64.23
CA GLU A 291 -28.43 -105.64 -63.91
C GLU A 291 -29.60 -106.56 -64.31
N ALA A 292 -30.83 -106.20 -63.96
CA ALA A 292 -32.03 -106.95 -64.35
C ALA A 292 -32.20 -107.03 -65.88
N GLN A 293 -31.89 -105.94 -66.61
CA GLN A 293 -31.89 -105.93 -68.07
C GLN A 293 -30.79 -106.84 -68.65
N SER A 294 -29.57 -106.79 -68.10
CA SER A 294 -28.46 -107.67 -68.50
C SER A 294 -28.80 -109.14 -68.30
N LEU A 295 -29.35 -109.50 -67.14
CA LEU A 295 -29.78 -110.88 -66.83
C LEU A 295 -30.92 -111.34 -67.76
N LYS A 296 -31.83 -110.43 -68.14
CA LYS A 296 -32.87 -110.73 -69.12
C LYS A 296 -32.26 -111.00 -70.50
N ASP A 297 -31.33 -110.16 -70.96
CA ASP A 297 -30.65 -110.33 -72.23
C ASP A 297 -29.86 -111.66 -72.26
N GLU A 298 -29.22 -112.05 -71.15
CA GLU A 298 -28.57 -113.37 -70.98
C GLU A 298 -29.58 -114.54 -71.06
N MET A 299 -30.74 -114.42 -70.40
CA MET A 299 -31.80 -115.43 -70.47
C MET A 299 -32.38 -115.59 -71.88
N ASP A 300 -32.53 -114.50 -72.63
CA ASP A 300 -33.03 -114.52 -74.01
C ASP A 300 -32.04 -115.17 -74.99
N ILE A 301 -30.72 -115.07 -74.74
CA ILE A 301 -29.68 -115.79 -75.52
C ILE A 301 -29.74 -117.31 -75.27
N LEU A 302 -30.17 -117.74 -74.08
CA LEU A 302 -30.23 -119.15 -73.67
C LEU A 302 -31.52 -119.89 -74.08
N ARG A 303 -32.51 -119.19 -74.66
CA ARG A 303 -33.78 -119.76 -75.15
C ARG A 303 -33.72 -120.08 -76.64
#